data_AF-A0A4R4W5W9-F1
#
_entry.id   AF-A0A4R4W5W9-F1
#
_cell.length_a   1.000
_cell.length_b   1.000
_cell.length_c   1.000
_cell.angle_alpha   90.00
_cell.angle_beta   90.00
_cell.angle_gamma   90.00
#
_symmetry.space_group_name_H-M   'P 1'
#
loop_
_entity.id
_entity.type
_entity.pdbx_description
1 polymer ?
#
loop_
_entity_poly.entity_id
_entity_poly.type
_entity_poly.pdbx_seq_one_letter_code
_entity_poly.pdbx_strand_id
1 'polypeptide(L)' 'MSELPEGTGDERVDAIVTGLGRLGEQPASEHVAIFDEAFSGLESALAAVDEPGGQATGGQGAGERQAGER' A
#
# COMPACT_ATOMS: atom_id res chain seq x y z
N MET A 1 -10.61 11.62 -25.14
CA MET A 1 -9.41 11.08 -24.48
C MET A 1 -9.83 10.75 -23.08
N SER A 2 -9.73 9.49 -22.65
CA SER A 2 -10.06 9.15 -21.26
C SER A 2 -9.00 9.78 -20.38
N GLU A 3 -9.39 10.63 -19.44
CA GLU A 3 -8.49 11.12 -18.40
C GLU A 3 -7.99 9.90 -17.63
N LEU A 4 -6.67 9.71 -17.62
CA LEU A 4 -6.05 8.72 -16.74
C LEU A 4 -6.24 9.22 -15.31
N PRO A 5 -6.62 8.35 -14.37
CA PRO A 5 -6.70 8.73 -12.96
C PRO A 5 -5.35 9.27 -12.49
N GLU A 6 -5.39 10.29 -11.62
CA GLU A 6 -4.20 10.99 -11.11
C GLU A 6 -3.27 10.09 -10.26
N GLY A 7 -3.74 8.89 -9.90
CA GLY A 7 -3.00 7.86 -9.16
C GLY A 7 -3.56 6.47 -9.40
N THR A 8 -2.95 5.48 -8.76
CA THR A 8 -3.32 4.05 -8.87
C THR A 8 -4.51 3.67 -7.99
N GLY A 9 -4.90 4.55 -7.06
CA GLY A 9 -5.97 4.30 -6.09
C GLY A 9 -5.52 3.56 -4.83
N ASP A 10 -4.23 3.24 -4.72
CA ASP A 10 -3.59 2.71 -3.52
C ASP A 10 -2.40 3.61 -3.14
N GLU A 11 -2.50 4.30 -2.01
CA GLU A 11 -1.47 5.24 -1.54
C GLU A 11 -0.09 4.58 -1.40
N ARG A 12 -0.04 3.28 -1.10
CA ARG A 12 1.21 2.52 -0.98
C ARG A 12 1.87 2.36 -2.35
N VAL A 13 1.07 2.04 -3.36
CA VAL A 13 1.54 1.91 -4.75
C VAL A 13 1.93 3.27 -5.29
N ASP A 14 1.16 4.32 -5.00
CA ASP A 14 1.47 5.70 -5.41
C ASP A 14 2.79 6.20 -4.80
N ALA A 15 3.08 5.86 -3.54
CA ALA A 15 4.35 6.16 -2.89
C ALA A 15 5.53 5.44 -3.58
N ILE A 16 5.37 4.17 -3.95
CA ILE A 16 6.38 3.39 -4.67
C ILE A 16 6.66 4.00 -6.04
N VAL A 17 5.61 4.33 -6.81
CA VAL A 17 5.73 4.96 -8.13
C VAL A 17 6.39 6.34 -8.03
N THR A 18 6.05 7.13 -7.02
CA THR A 18 6.69 8.42 -6.74
C THR A 18 8.19 8.25 -6.46
N GLY A 19 8.57 7.18 -5.75
CA GLY A 19 9.97 6.84 -5.45
C GLY A 19 10.83 6.59 -6.69
N LEU A 20 10.25 6.10 -7.79
CA LEU A 20 10.96 5.89 -9.05
C LEU A 20 11.45 7.21 -9.70
N GLY A 21 10.92 8.37 -9.29
CA GLY A 21 11.41 9.68 -9.73
C GLY A 21 12.91 9.89 -9.45
N ARG A 22 13.45 9.21 -8.43
CA ARG A 22 14.88 9.25 -8.07
C ARG A 22 15.82 8.76 -9.17
N LEU A 23 15.33 7.94 -10.11
CA LEU A 23 16.13 7.42 -11.23
C LEU A 23 16.74 8.54 -12.09
N GLY A 24 16.03 9.67 -12.25
CA GLY A 24 16.52 10.81 -13.03
C GLY A 24 17.65 11.58 -12.35
N GLU A 25 17.85 11.38 -11.04
CA GLU A 25 18.83 12.09 -10.22
C GLU A 25 20.06 11.24 -9.90
N GLN A 26 19.99 9.93 -10.18
CA GLN A 26 21.02 8.95 -9.82
C GLN A 26 21.68 8.36 -11.07
N PRO A 27 22.97 7.97 -10.98
CA PRO A 27 23.63 7.27 -12.08
C PRO A 27 23.00 5.91 -12.32
N ALA A 28 23.11 5.40 -13.55
CA ALA A 28 22.50 4.14 -13.96
C ALA A 28 22.94 2.92 -13.11
N SER A 29 24.11 2.99 -12.47
CA SER A 29 24.57 1.97 -11.52
C SER A 29 23.65 1.79 -10.31
N GLU A 30 22.98 2.86 -9.88
CA GLU A 30 22.05 2.85 -8.74
C GLU A 30 20.63 2.46 -9.13
N HIS A 31 20.31 2.48 -10.43
CA HIS A 31 18.93 2.23 -10.90
C HIS A 31 18.45 0.84 -10.50
N VAL A 32 19.33 -0.16 -10.52
CA VAL A 32 18.99 -1.53 -10.11
C VAL A 32 18.53 -1.57 -8.66
N ALA A 33 19.23 -0.88 -7.75
CA ALA A 33 18.85 -0.84 -6.33
C ALA A 33 17.49 -0.14 -6.13
N ILE A 34 17.23 0.95 -6.88
CA ILE A 34 15.95 1.66 -6.84
C ILE A 34 14.80 0.80 -7.38
N PHE A 35 15.04 0.04 -8.45
CA PHE A 35 14.05 -0.90 -8.96
C PHE A 35 13.78 -2.06 -8.00
N ASP A 36 14.81 -2.57 -7.33
CA ASP A 36 14.68 -3.65 -6.34
C ASP A 36 13.87 -3.21 -5.11
N GLU A 37 14.10 -1.98 -4.62
CA GLU A 37 13.30 -1.33 -3.57
C GLU A 37 11.82 -1.23 -4.00
N ALA A 38 11.58 -0.70 -5.20
CA ALA A 38 10.21 -0.53 -5.71
C ALA A 38 9.49 -1.87 -5.91
N PHE A 39 10.20 -2.88 -6.43
CA PHE A 39 9.66 -4.21 -6.65
C PHE A 39 9.30 -4.89 -5.31
N SER A 40 10.21 -4.87 -4.34
CA SER A 40 9.97 -5.41 -3.00
C SER A 40 8.78 -4.73 -2.30
N GLY A 41 8.65 -3.41 -2.48
CA GLY A 41 7.51 -2.64 -1.98
C GLY A 41 6.18 -3.07 -2.60
N LEU A 42 6.17 -3.30 -3.92
CA LEU A 42 4.97 -3.72 -4.63
C LEU A 42 4.56 -5.14 -4.24
N GLU A 43 5.51 -6.07 -4.13
CA GLU A 43 5.24 -7.42 -3.62
C GLU A 43 4.61 -7.40 -2.22
N SER A 44 5.14 -6.54 -1.34
CA SER A 44 4.58 -6.34 0.00
C SER A 44 3.16 -5.77 -0.02
N ALA A 45 2.89 -4.79 -0.89
CA ALA A 45 1.56 -4.21 -1.05
C ALA A 45 0.54 -5.24 -1.57
N LEU A 46 0.95 -6.09 -2.52
CA LEU A 46 0.13 -7.17 -3.06
C LEU A 46 -0.12 -8.27 -2.02
N ALA A 47 0.91 -8.68 -1.28
CA ALA A 47 0.78 -9.68 -0.22
C ALA A 47 -0.22 -9.24 0.88
N ALA A 48 -0.22 -7.94 1.22
CA ALA A 48 -1.14 -7.38 2.21
C ALA A 48 -2.61 -7.36 1.75
N VAL A 49 -2.89 -7.46 0.45
CA VAL A 49 -4.26 -7.60 -0.08
C VAL A 49 -4.75 -9.04 0.01
N ASP A 50 -3.83 -10.01 -0.06
CA ASP A 50 -4.14 -11.44 -0.06
C ASP A 50 -4.33 -12.02 1.36
N GLU A 51 -4.00 -11.26 2.41
CA GLU A 51 -4.28 -11.66 3.80
C GLU A 51 -5.77 -11.46 4.16
N PRO A 52 -6.53 -12.56 4.42
CA PRO A 52 -7.94 -12.47 4.80
C PRO A 52 -8.06 -12.07 6.28
N GLY A 53 -7.79 -10.81 6.58
CA GLY A 53 -7.81 -10.32 7.97
C GLY A 53 -7.23 -8.93 8.21
N GLY A 54 -6.87 -8.19 7.16
CA GLY A 54 -6.40 -6.81 7.25
C GLY A 54 -7.43 -5.91 7.93
N GLN A 55 -7.19 -5.65 9.22
CA GLN A 55 -7.98 -4.81 10.10
C GLN A 55 -8.11 -3.42 9.49
N ALA A 56 -9.27 -3.14 8.89
CA ALA A 56 -9.71 -1.77 8.68
C ALA A 56 -9.79 -1.11 10.07
N THR A 57 -8.79 -0.30 10.41
CA THR A 57 -8.87 0.67 11.50
C THR A 57 -10.05 1.59 11.22
N GLY A 58 -11.23 1.22 11.73
CA GLY A 58 -12.49 1.93 11.53
C GLY A 58 -13.74 1.26 12.11
N GLY A 59 -13.62 0.10 12.79
CA GLY A 59 -14.75 -0.54 13.46
C GLY A 59 -14.73 -0.25 14.96
N GLN A 60 -15.42 0.83 15.38
CA GLN A 60 -15.75 1.08 16.79
C GLN A 60 -16.27 -0.19 17.46
N GLY A 61 -15.73 -0.49 18.64
CA GLY A 61 -16.25 -1.53 19.51
C GLY A 61 -17.68 -1.22 19.94
N ALA A 62 -18.58 -2.15 19.70
CA ALA A 62 -19.84 -2.29 20.42
C ALA A 62 -20.21 -3.78 20.49
N GLY A 63 -19.27 -4.60 20.96
CA GLY A 63 -19.56 -5.93 21.48
C GLY A 63 -19.85 -5.80 22.98
N GLU A 64 -20.95 -5.15 23.34
CA GLU A 64 -21.43 -5.11 24.71
C GLU A 64 -21.92 -6.51 25.08
N ARG A 65 -21.08 -7.18 25.87
CA ARG A 65 -21.33 -8.50 26.43
C ARG A 65 -22.37 -8.33 27.54
N GLN A 66 -23.52 -8.98 27.36
CA GLN A 66 -24.13 -9.87 28.35
C GLN A 66 -24.16 -9.36 29.80
N ALA A 67 -25.28 -8.75 30.19
CA ALA A 67 -25.86 -8.85 31.53
C ALA A 67 -27.23 -9.52 31.32
N GLY A 68 -27.50 -10.71 31.84
CA GLY A 68 -27.62 -10.97 33.26
C GLY A 68 -29.06 -10.67 33.68
N GLU A 69 -29.77 -11.68 34.18
CA GLU A 69 -31.03 -11.61 34.94
C GLU A 69 -32.33 -11.49 34.12
N ARG A 70 -33.17 -12.54 34.10
CA ARG A 70 -34.34 -12.72 34.99
C ARG A 70 -34.73 -14.20 35.10
#